data_AF-A0A947BFL7-F1
#
_entry.id   AF-A0A947BFL7-F1
#
_cell.length_a   1.000
_cell.length_b   1.000
_cell.length_c   1.000
_cell.angle_alpha   90.00
_cell.angle_beta   90.00
_cell.angle_gamma   90.00
#
_symmetry.space_group_name_H-M   'P 1'
#
loop_
_entity.id
_entity.type
_entity.pdbx_description
1 polymer ?
#
loop_
_entity_poly.entity_id
_entity_poly.type
_entity_poly.pdbx_seq_one_letter_code
_entity_poly.pdbx_strand_id
1 'polypeptide(L)' 'MNILIYGYGTMAGAMVEGWLRAGMDPARITAYNPRPKQVAEGVTLVTEIPETAFDAVVLGFKPHMLADIAPE' A
#
# COMPACT_ATOMS: atom_id res chain seq x y z
N MET A 1 -9.03 4.22 10.95
CA MET A 1 -7.67 4.42 10.40
C MET A 1 -7.61 3.73 9.04
N ASN A 2 -7.54 4.49 7.96
CA ASN A 2 -7.36 4.01 6.59
C ASN A 2 -5.88 4.20 6.20
N ILE A 3 -5.26 3.15 5.68
CA ILE A 3 -3.82 3.13 5.36
C ILE A 3 -3.63 2.94 3.85
N LEU A 4 -2.77 3.76 3.27
CA LEU A 4 -2.24 3.55 1.93
C LEU A 4 -0.88 2.84 1.99
N ILE A 5 -0.75 1.72 1.27
CA ILE A 5 0.51 1.04 1.02
C ILE A 5 1.03 1.49 -0.35
N TYR A 6 1.93 2.46 -0.36
CA TYR A 6 2.48 3.03 -1.59
C TYR A 6 3.62 2.15 -2.11
N GLY A 7 3.29 1.23 -3.02
CA GLY A 7 4.18 0.18 -3.50
C GLY A 7 3.92 -1.15 -2.79
N TYR A 8 3.39 -2.13 -3.52
CA TYR A 8 3.03 -3.44 -2.96
C TYR A 8 4.07 -4.52 -3.29
N GLY A 9 5.30 -4.35 -2.80
CA GLY A 9 6.40 -5.32 -2.95
C GLY A 9 6.28 -6.55 -2.03
N THR A 10 7.28 -7.44 -2.05
CA THR A 10 7.30 -8.63 -1.16
C THR A 10 7.25 -8.24 0.32
N MET A 11 8.06 -7.26 0.73
CA MET A 11 8.08 -6.78 2.13
C MET A 11 6.74 -6.16 2.52
N ALA A 12 6.20 -5.25 1.70
CA ALA A 12 4.92 -4.60 1.97
C ALA A 12 3.77 -5.61 2.06
N GLY A 13 3.74 -6.60 1.16
CA GLY A 13 2.77 -7.69 1.22
C GLY A 13 2.86 -8.50 2.52
N ALA A 14 4.07 -8.88 2.93
CA ALA A 14 4.27 -9.61 4.19
C ALA A 14 3.86 -8.81 5.44
N MET A 15 4.10 -7.49 5.44
CA MET A 15 3.63 -6.61 6.51
C MET A 15 2.10 -6.57 6.58
N VAL A 16 1.44 -6.39 5.42
CA VAL A 16 -0.03 -6.40 5.33
C VAL A 16 -0.59 -7.73 5.80
N GLU A 17 -0.06 -8.86 5.34
CA GLU A 17 -0.47 -10.18 5.81
C GLU A 17 -0.32 -10.33 7.34
N GLY A 18 0.77 -9.82 7.91
CA GLY A 18 0.97 -9.80 9.36
C GLY A 18 -0.10 -9.00 10.10
N TRP A 19 -0.47 -7.83 9.60
CA TRP A 19 -1.51 -6.99 10.20
C TRP A 19 -2.91 -7.58 10.07
N LEU A 20 -3.22 -8.21 8.94
CA LEU A 20 -4.49 -8.92 8.75
C LEU A 20 -4.61 -10.08 9.73
N ARG A 21 -3.52 -10.86 9.93
CA ARG A 21 -3.47 -11.92 10.96
C ARG A 21 -3.63 -11.37 12.38
N ALA A 22 -3.19 -10.14 12.63
CA ALA A 22 -3.38 -9.46 13.90
C ALA A 22 -4.79 -8.84 14.08
N GLY A 23 -5.70 -9.03 13.11
CA GLY A 23 -7.10 -8.59 13.20
C GLY A 23 -7.39 -7.23 12.56
N MET A 24 -6.47 -6.69 11.75
CA MET A 24 -6.76 -5.48 10.98
C MET A 24 -7.83 -5.77 9.91
N ASP A 25 -8.83 -4.90 9.81
CA ASP A 25 -9.86 -4.97 8.78
C ASP A 25 -9.25 -4.71 7.39
N PRO A 26 -9.31 -5.66 6.43
CA PRO A 26 -8.72 -5.49 5.10
C PRO A 26 -9.34 -4.33 4.32
N ALA A 27 -10.60 -3.95 4.58
CA ALA A 27 -11.24 -2.82 3.94
C ALA A 27 -10.61 -1.46 4.32
N ARG A 28 -9.76 -1.44 5.35
CA ARG A 28 -8.99 -0.27 5.79
C ARG A 28 -7.65 -0.13 5.07
N ILE A 29 -7.26 -1.10 4.25
CA ILE A 29 -5.98 -1.11 3.55
C ILE A 29 -6.23 -0.92 2.05
N THR A 30 -5.62 0.12 1.49
CA THR A 30 -5.51 0.31 0.05
C THR A 30 -4.05 0.14 -0.35
N ALA A 31 -3.78 -0.70 -1.34
CA ALA A 31 -2.48 -0.87 -1.94
C ALA A 31 -2.41 -0.10 -3.26
N TYR A 32 -1.35 0.66 -3.46
CA TYR A 32 -1.00 1.24 -4.76
C TYR A 32 0.18 0.49 -5.37
N ASN A 33 0.07 0.15 -6.66
CA ASN A 33 1.20 -0.26 -7.47
C ASN A 33 0.96 0.18 -8.92
N PRO A 34 1.94 0.78 -9.62
CA PRO A 34 1.75 1.27 -10.99
C PRO A 34 1.47 0.16 -12.02
N ARG A 35 1.54 -1.10 -11.61
CA ARG A 35 1.20 -2.28 -12.43
C ARG A 35 0.22 -3.16 -11.65
N PRO A 36 -0.68 -3.89 -12.33
CA PRO A 36 -1.53 -4.87 -11.66
C PRO A 36 -0.70 -5.89 -10.86
N LYS A 37 -1.20 -6.27 -9.68
CA LYS A 37 -0.55 -7.25 -8.80
C LYS A 37 -1.58 -8.00 -7.98
N GLN A 38 -1.24 -9.19 -7.52
CA GLN A 38 -2.05 -9.86 -6.51
C GLN A 38 -1.82 -9.22 -5.13
N VAL A 39 -2.91 -8.94 -4.42
CA VAL A 39 -2.91 -8.44 -3.05
C VAL A 39 -3.65 -9.42 -2.14
N ALA A 40 -3.56 -9.21 -0.83
CA ALA A 40 -4.30 -10.02 0.14
C ALA A 40 -5.82 -9.84 -0.05
N GLU A 41 -6.60 -10.87 0.30
CA GLU A 41 -8.06 -10.84 0.17
C GLU A 41 -8.67 -9.67 0.95
N GLY A 42 -9.63 -8.98 0.32
CA GLY A 42 -10.30 -7.81 0.89
C GLY A 42 -9.50 -6.50 0.81
N VAL A 43 -8.20 -6.55 0.49
CA VAL A 43 -7.39 -5.35 0.26
C VAL A 43 -7.70 -4.79 -1.13
N THR A 44 -7.93 -3.48 -1.20
CA THR A 44 -8.16 -2.82 -2.48
C THR A 44 -6.83 -2.54 -3.17
N LEU A 45 -6.64 -2.98 -4.42
CA LEU A 45 -5.52 -2.54 -5.26
C LEU A 45 -5.97 -1.45 -6.22
N VAL A 46 -5.19 -0.37 -6.27
CA VAL A 46 -5.30 0.68 -7.28
C VAL A 46 -4.00 0.80 -8.08
N THR A 47 -4.14 1.12 -9.36
CA THR A 47 -3.01 1.38 -10.27
C THR A 47 -2.77 2.86 -10.55
N GLU A 48 -3.69 3.71 -10.09
CA GLU A 48 -3.58 5.16 -10.07
C GLU A 48 -3.59 5.62 -8.60
N ILE A 49 -2.92 6.74 -8.32
CA ILE A 49 -2.84 7.26 -6.96
C ILE A 49 -4.22 7.85 -6.61
N PRO A 50 -4.89 7.38 -5.54
CA PRO A 50 -6.21 7.89 -5.18
C PRO A 50 -6.15 9.34 -4.72
N GLU A 51 -7.10 10.16 -5.18
CA GLU A 51 -7.32 11.53 -4.70
C GLU A 51 -8.10 11.58 -3.37
N THR A 52 -7.88 10.59 -2.50
CA THR A 52 -8.54 10.48 -1.19
C THR A 52 -7.54 10.62 -0.06
N ALA A 53 -7.94 11.22 1.04
CA ALA A 53 -7.11 11.30 2.24
C ALA A 53 -6.96 9.95 2.93
N PHE A 54 -5.76 9.69 3.47
CA PHE A 54 -5.45 8.52 4.29
C PHE A 54 -4.92 8.99 5.65
N ASP A 55 -5.18 8.20 6.69
CA ASP A 55 -4.68 8.49 8.04
C ASP A 55 -3.17 8.20 8.16
N ALA A 56 -2.68 7.25 7.35
CA ALA A 56 -1.25 6.93 7.25
C ALA A 56 -0.87 6.45 5.84
N VAL A 57 0.37 6.72 5.44
CA VAL A 57 0.98 6.21 4.20
C VAL A 57 2.23 5.43 4.56
N VAL A 58 2.31 4.18 4.07
CA VAL A 58 3.49 3.32 4.20
C VAL A 58 4.20 3.27 2.85
N LEU A 59 5.43 3.78 2.81
CA LEU A 59 6.26 3.75 1.60
C LEU A 59 6.87 2.35 1.44
N GLY A 60 6.30 1.54 0.53
CA GLY A 60 6.66 0.15 0.27
C GLY A 60 7.56 -0.05 -0.96
N PHE A 61 8.14 1.02 -1.49
CA PHE A 61 9.10 0.98 -2.61
C PHE A 61 10.56 0.99 -2.13
N LYS A 62 11.50 0.78 -3.07
CA LYS A 62 12.94 0.77 -2.76
C LYS A 62 13.43 2.20 -2.48
N PRO A 63 14.30 2.43 -1.47
CA PRO A 63 14.68 3.79 -1.06
C PRO A 63 15.18 4.72 -2.18
N HIS A 64 15.94 4.20 -3.15
CA HIS A 64 16.45 5.00 -4.27
C HIS A 64 15.37 5.55 -5.22
N MET A 65 14.16 5.00 -5.20
CA MET A 65 13.04 5.48 -6.02
C MET A 65 12.40 6.75 -5.44
N LEU A 66 12.72 7.14 -4.20
CA LEU A 66 12.09 8.29 -3.54
C LEU A 66 12.30 9.58 -4.35
N ALA A 67 13.49 9.77 -4.93
CA ALA A 67 13.80 10.95 -5.74
C ALA A 67 12.92 11.09 -6.98
N ASP A 68 12.45 9.97 -7.55
CA ASP A 68 11.59 9.97 -8.74
C ASP A 68 10.10 10.14 -8.39
N ILE A 69 9.72 9.90 -7.13
CA ILE A 69 8.34 9.83 -6.66
C ILE A 69 7.93 11.09 -5.87
N ALA A 70 8.87 11.66 -5.12
CA ALA A 70 8.60 12.83 -4.30
C ALA A 70 8.31 14.06 -5.18
N PRO A 71 7.46 15.00 -4.70
CA PRO A 71 7.37 16.33 -5.30
C PRO A 71 8.73 17.02 -5.34
N GLU A 72 8.92 17.92 -6.32
CA GLU A 72 10.08 18.83 -6.37
C GLU A 72 10.14 19.81 -5.18
#